data_AF-S4Y6U5-F1
#
_entry.id   AF-S4Y6U5-F1
#
_cell.length_a   1.000
_cell.length_b   1.000
_cell.length_c   1.000
_cell.angle_alpha   90.00
_cell.angle_beta   90.00
_cell.angle_gamma   90.00
#
_symmetry.space_group_name_H-M   'P 1'
#
loop_
_entity.id
_entity.type
_entity.pdbx_description
1 polymer ?
#
loop_
_entity_poly.entity_id
_entity_poly.type
_entity_poly.pdbx_seq_one_letter_code
_entity_poly.pdbx_strand_id
1 'polypeptide(L)'
;MYVFRSGRRDVPGPRLVAELADDLRALAAPAGADRDRGIVLRALIRAGELESILADAGAASAPLLARLTDELAAMLVGALAIPDGPTSDHGRPDLWPRAASRLTTPEALAALAAIDVPAMVPTSPPEGFSFYALHPLDFARLAEQLASSPAPVRVVGIRSIGTTLSAVTAAALRRRGIRAGRITVRPSGHPYDRRVELGARELAWVEDGIAEGAQFWAADEGPGFSGSSFLSTGDALVGAGVPRGNIVFLGSRAADPDALVAPDGARRWRSFRAERVVGGKHVPTDAGEFIGAGTWRRRFYDDESRWPPSWTSMERFKSLSRDGSRILKFEGMGRYGAECLERARGVARAGFGPTPRDEGEGFLSYPWLPGRPLEPGHLSTAVLERLADYCTFRASAFPVPSPTIDELITMARTNFSADMGNELPTELHLEIARPVLVDGKMDPHEWLGSASGELFKVDAAGHGDDHFLPGPTDIAWDLAGAIVEWRMAPEARRAFLDRYRRRSGDDPERRLPAYLLAYALLRLGYAAMAAASLPDQGEARRLAAARHRYRSALLDGLTPVASRGALG
;
A
#
# COMPACT_ATOMS: atom_id res chain seq x y z
N MET A 1 -3.78 18.29 -10.33
CA MET A 1 -3.93 17.91 -8.91
C MET A 1 -3.14 16.66 -8.65
N TYR A 2 -2.51 16.55 -7.49
CA TYR A 2 -1.70 15.39 -7.10
C TYR A 2 -1.73 15.21 -5.58
N VAL A 3 -1.97 13.96 -5.15
CA VAL A 3 -2.07 13.60 -3.72
C VAL A 3 -1.39 12.28 -3.36
N PHE A 4 -0.90 11.55 -4.36
CA PHE A 4 -0.15 10.33 -4.13
C PHE A 4 1.21 10.67 -3.55
N ARG A 5 1.79 9.71 -2.85
CA ARG A 5 3.11 9.83 -2.24
C ARG A 5 4.01 8.77 -2.85
N SER A 6 5.24 9.14 -3.18
CA SER A 6 6.24 8.18 -3.68
C SER A 6 6.53 7.04 -2.70
N GLY A 7 6.33 7.28 -1.40
CA GLY A 7 6.52 6.32 -0.32
C GLY A 7 7.99 5.97 -0.06
N ARG A 8 8.90 6.56 -0.83
CA ARG A 8 10.31 6.22 -0.85
C ARG A 8 10.96 6.62 0.48
N ARG A 9 11.57 5.65 1.15
CA ARG A 9 12.37 5.84 2.36
C ARG A 9 13.69 5.10 2.26
N ASP A 10 14.74 5.74 2.73
CA ASP A 10 16.03 5.08 2.90
C ASP A 10 16.01 4.27 4.19
N VAL A 11 16.35 2.99 4.08
CA VAL A 11 16.45 2.08 5.21
C VAL A 11 17.83 1.42 5.23
N PRO A 12 18.34 1.04 6.42
CA PRO A 12 19.60 0.32 6.48
C PRO A 12 19.49 -1.03 5.76
N GLY A 13 20.31 -1.25 4.73
CA GLY A 13 20.33 -2.51 3.97
C GLY A 13 20.57 -3.75 4.84
N PRO A 14 21.57 -3.75 5.75
CA PRO A 14 21.82 -4.87 6.66
C PRO A 14 20.62 -5.22 7.55
N ARG A 15 19.78 -4.23 7.88
CA ARG A 15 18.54 -4.47 8.65
C ARG A 15 17.56 -5.33 7.86
N LEU A 16 17.41 -5.10 6.55
CA LEU A 16 16.51 -5.91 5.72
C LEU A 16 16.96 -7.37 5.65
N VAL A 17 18.28 -7.62 5.57
CA VAL A 17 18.86 -8.97 5.59
C VAL A 17 18.65 -9.65 6.94
N ALA A 18 18.90 -8.94 8.05
CA ALA A 18 18.68 -9.45 9.40
C ALA A 18 17.22 -9.85 9.62
N GLU A 19 16.28 -9.00 9.21
CA GLU A 19 14.85 -9.29 9.30
C GLU A 19 14.45 -10.48 8.41
N LEU A 20 15.08 -10.69 7.25
CA LEU A 20 14.86 -11.90 6.44
C LEU A 20 15.41 -13.15 7.13
N ALA A 21 16.58 -13.06 7.76
CA ALA A 21 17.13 -14.15 8.53
C ALA A 21 16.20 -14.53 9.70
N ASP A 22 15.60 -13.56 10.38
CA ASP A 22 14.61 -13.79 11.43
C ASP A 22 13.35 -14.48 10.90
N ASP A 23 12.87 -14.06 9.72
CA ASP A 23 11.74 -14.70 9.05
C ASP A 23 12.04 -16.15 8.67
N LEU A 24 13.24 -16.44 8.16
CA LEU A 24 13.68 -17.80 7.88
C LEU A 24 13.81 -18.63 9.17
N ARG A 25 14.41 -18.10 10.24
CA ARG A 25 14.48 -18.81 11.53
C ARG A 25 13.10 -19.14 12.07
N ALA A 26 12.12 -18.25 11.88
CA ALA A 26 10.75 -18.49 12.29
C ALA A 26 10.09 -19.67 11.54
N LEU A 27 10.55 -20.01 10.32
CA LEU A 27 10.08 -21.18 9.57
C LEU A 27 10.54 -22.51 10.19
N ALA A 28 11.65 -22.52 10.93
CA ALA A 28 12.17 -23.73 11.57
C ALA A 28 11.39 -24.11 12.84
N ALA A 29 10.65 -23.16 13.43
CA ALA A 29 9.85 -23.42 14.63
C ALA A 29 8.55 -24.12 14.24
N PRO A 30 8.24 -25.33 14.77
CA PRO A 30 6.97 -26.00 14.48
C PRO A 30 5.79 -25.10 14.82
N ALA A 31 4.92 -24.86 13.84
CA ALA A 31 3.68 -24.11 14.01
C ALA A 31 2.54 -24.80 13.25
N GLY A 32 1.30 -24.33 13.48
CA GLY A 32 0.14 -24.80 12.70
C GLY A 32 0.22 -24.33 11.25
N ALA A 33 -0.37 -25.09 10.33
CA ALA A 33 -0.27 -24.87 8.88
C ALA A 33 -0.58 -23.42 8.41
N ASP A 34 -1.56 -22.76 9.03
CA ASP A 34 -1.94 -21.38 8.67
C ASP A 34 -0.86 -20.37 9.09
N ARG A 35 -0.25 -20.57 10.26
CA ARG A 35 0.85 -19.73 10.77
C ARG A 35 2.10 -19.89 9.92
N ASP A 36 2.41 -21.14 9.58
CA ASP A 36 3.51 -21.53 8.71
C ASP A 36 3.46 -20.83 7.34
N ARG A 37 2.27 -20.82 6.74
CA ARG A 37 2.00 -20.15 5.48
C ARG A 37 2.16 -18.62 5.57
N GLY A 38 1.68 -18.00 6.65
CA GLY A 38 1.87 -16.57 6.90
C GLY A 38 3.34 -16.17 7.03
N ILE A 39 4.17 -17.01 7.66
CA ILE A 39 5.61 -16.77 7.79
C ILE A 39 6.29 -16.87 6.41
N VAL A 40 5.97 -17.90 5.60
CA VAL A 40 6.53 -18.01 4.24
C VAL A 40 6.13 -16.82 3.37
N LEU A 41 4.88 -16.38 3.43
CA LEU A 41 4.42 -15.19 2.69
C LEU A 41 5.23 -13.95 3.07
N ARG A 42 5.46 -13.73 4.36
CA ARG A 42 6.25 -12.59 4.87
C ARG A 42 7.71 -12.67 4.40
N ALA A 43 8.33 -13.85 4.53
CA ALA A 43 9.70 -14.10 4.07
C ALA A 43 9.84 -13.90 2.55
N LEU A 44 8.86 -14.39 1.76
CA LEU A 44 8.83 -14.26 0.31
C LEU A 44 8.74 -12.80 -0.14
N ILE A 45 7.85 -12.01 0.46
CA ILE A 45 7.71 -10.58 0.14
C ILE A 45 9.04 -9.88 0.39
N ARG A 46 9.66 -10.13 1.55
CA ARG A 46 10.94 -9.53 1.92
C ARG A 46 12.10 -9.96 1.02
N ALA A 47 12.17 -11.25 0.67
CA ALA A 47 13.16 -11.75 -0.27
C ALA A 47 12.99 -11.10 -1.65
N GLY A 48 11.75 -10.93 -2.13
CA GLY A 48 11.45 -10.24 -3.38
C GLY A 48 11.82 -8.75 -3.37
N GLU A 49 11.58 -8.03 -2.26
CA GLU A 49 12.03 -6.64 -2.09
C GLU A 49 13.55 -6.54 -2.16
N LEU A 50 14.26 -7.36 -1.38
CA LEU A 50 15.73 -7.40 -1.40
C LEU A 50 16.27 -7.83 -2.77
N GLU A 51 15.60 -8.75 -3.48
CA GLU A 51 15.99 -9.19 -4.83
C GLU A 51 15.95 -8.00 -5.79
N SER A 52 14.88 -7.21 -5.73
CA SER A 52 14.76 -6.00 -6.54
C SER A 52 15.89 -5.02 -6.23
N ILE A 53 16.18 -4.79 -4.94
CA ILE A 53 17.21 -3.85 -4.49
C ILE A 53 18.60 -4.26 -4.99
N LEU A 54 18.97 -5.53 -4.79
CA LEU A 54 20.28 -6.05 -5.19
C LEU A 54 20.43 -6.10 -6.71
N ALA A 55 19.36 -6.45 -7.44
CA ALA A 55 19.37 -6.43 -8.89
C ALA A 55 19.49 -5.00 -9.47
N ASP A 56 18.88 -4.01 -8.81
CA ASP A 56 19.01 -2.59 -9.20
C ASP A 56 20.41 -2.05 -8.87
N ALA A 57 21.05 -2.53 -7.80
CA ALA A 57 22.42 -2.19 -7.43
C ALA A 57 23.49 -2.94 -8.26
N GLY A 58 23.11 -3.92 -9.08
CA GLY A 58 24.06 -4.77 -9.80
C GLY A 58 24.93 -5.64 -8.88
N ALA A 59 24.44 -5.97 -7.68
CA ALA A 59 25.21 -6.68 -6.67
C ALA A 59 25.51 -8.14 -7.08
N ALA A 60 26.71 -8.62 -6.78
CA ALA A 60 27.12 -10.00 -7.08
C ALA A 60 26.27 -11.06 -6.38
N SER A 61 25.64 -10.70 -5.26
CA SER A 61 24.75 -11.53 -4.45
C SER A 61 23.31 -11.61 -4.98
N ALA A 62 22.92 -10.81 -5.97
CA ALA A 62 21.56 -10.81 -6.52
C ALA A 62 21.07 -12.21 -6.99
N PRO A 63 21.89 -13.05 -7.67
CA PRO A 63 21.46 -14.39 -8.07
C PRO A 63 21.22 -15.35 -6.89
N LEU A 64 21.96 -15.21 -5.78
CA LEU A 64 21.72 -16.00 -4.57
C LEU A 64 20.34 -15.67 -4.00
N LEU A 65 20.02 -14.39 -3.92
CA LEU A 65 18.75 -13.95 -3.38
C LEU A 65 17.56 -14.31 -4.29
N ALA A 66 17.73 -14.22 -5.62
CA ALA A 66 16.72 -14.68 -6.57
C ALA A 66 16.37 -16.16 -6.39
N ARG A 67 17.35 -17.03 -6.09
CA ARG A 67 17.09 -18.43 -5.74
C ARG A 67 16.31 -18.58 -4.44
N LEU A 68 16.64 -17.79 -3.42
CA LEU A 68 15.89 -17.79 -2.16
C LEU A 68 14.43 -17.37 -2.36
N THR A 69 14.17 -16.33 -3.17
CA THR A 69 12.81 -15.94 -3.56
C THR A 69 12.08 -17.07 -4.27
N ASP A 70 12.76 -17.79 -5.17
CA ASP A 70 12.19 -18.95 -5.88
C ASP A 70 11.83 -20.10 -4.94
N GLU A 71 12.69 -20.42 -3.97
CA GLU A 71 12.44 -21.48 -2.99
C GLU A 71 11.28 -21.13 -2.06
N LEU A 72 11.21 -19.87 -1.60
CA LEU A 72 10.09 -19.36 -0.81
C LEU A 72 8.77 -19.38 -1.61
N ALA A 73 8.81 -19.01 -2.89
CA ALA A 73 7.65 -19.08 -3.77
C ALA A 73 7.19 -20.52 -3.99
N ALA A 74 8.13 -21.45 -4.19
CA ALA A 74 7.85 -22.88 -4.29
C ALA A 74 7.19 -23.43 -3.02
N MET A 75 7.67 -23.03 -1.83
CA MET A 75 7.02 -23.40 -0.57
C MET A 75 5.60 -22.82 -0.46
N LEU A 76 5.40 -21.54 -0.79
CA LEU A 76 4.09 -20.89 -0.71
C LEU A 76 3.05 -21.55 -1.62
N VAL A 77 3.47 -21.92 -2.84
CA VAL A 77 2.62 -22.59 -3.83
C VAL A 77 2.42 -24.07 -3.49
N GLY A 78 3.26 -24.67 -2.63
CA GLY A 78 3.30 -26.13 -2.42
C GLY A 78 3.92 -26.87 -3.62
N ALA A 79 4.80 -26.19 -4.35
CA ALA A 79 5.48 -26.63 -5.56
C ALA A 79 6.94 -27.01 -5.29
N LEU A 80 7.22 -27.84 -4.28
CA LEU A 80 8.59 -28.35 -4.14
C LEU A 80 8.87 -29.38 -5.22
N ALA A 81 9.85 -29.08 -6.07
CA ALA A 81 10.50 -30.09 -6.90
C ALA A 81 11.30 -31.02 -5.98
N ILE A 82 10.99 -32.31 -5.99
CA ILE A 82 11.93 -33.36 -5.62
C ILE A 82 11.88 -34.43 -6.71
N PRO A 83 13.01 -34.73 -7.39
CA PRO A 83 13.24 -36.04 -7.97
C PRO A 83 13.36 -37.04 -6.81
N ASP A 84 12.43 -37.99 -6.74
CA ASP A 84 12.44 -39.20 -5.90
C ASP A 84 12.47 -39.01 -4.36
N GLY A 85 11.32 -39.21 -3.70
CA GLY A 85 11.23 -39.38 -2.25
C GLY A 85 9.86 -39.90 -1.78
N PRO A 86 9.80 -40.73 -0.71
CA PRO A 86 8.57 -41.39 -0.29
C PRO A 86 7.57 -40.42 0.36
N THR A 87 6.28 -40.63 0.06
CA THR A 87 5.12 -39.96 0.65
C THR A 87 4.81 -40.55 2.04
N SER A 88 4.42 -39.72 3.01
CA SER A 88 3.93 -40.18 4.32
C SER A 88 2.46 -40.60 4.27
N ASP A 89 2.05 -41.44 5.24
CA ASP A 89 0.77 -42.16 5.35
C ASP A 89 -0.50 -41.28 5.40
N HIS A 90 -0.37 -39.95 5.37
CA HIS A 90 -1.48 -39.00 5.52
C HIS A 90 -1.84 -38.27 4.21
N GLY A 91 -1.32 -38.73 3.07
CA GLY A 91 -1.67 -38.19 1.74
C GLY A 91 -1.18 -36.75 1.48
N ARG A 92 -0.42 -36.16 2.41
CA ARG A 92 0.33 -34.93 2.21
C ARG A 92 1.80 -35.28 2.21
N PRO A 93 2.56 -35.06 1.13
CA PRO A 93 3.98 -35.34 1.15
C PRO A 93 4.67 -34.46 2.23
N ASP A 94 5.64 -35.01 2.98
CA ASP A 94 6.45 -34.37 4.04
C ASP A 94 7.40 -33.27 3.50
N LEU A 95 6.87 -32.45 2.58
CA LEU A 95 7.55 -31.43 1.80
C LEU A 95 7.97 -30.24 2.66
N TRP A 96 7.11 -29.86 3.61
CA TRP A 96 7.28 -28.65 4.40
C TRP A 96 8.49 -28.70 5.34
N PRO A 97 8.68 -29.74 6.19
CA PRO A 97 9.82 -29.78 7.09
C PRO A 97 11.16 -29.82 6.35
N ARG A 98 11.21 -30.45 5.17
CA ARG A 98 12.44 -30.62 4.38
C ARG A 98 12.88 -29.33 3.67
N ALA A 99 11.97 -28.56 3.06
CA ALA A 99 12.35 -27.27 2.47
C ALA A 99 12.65 -26.22 3.54
N ALA A 100 11.85 -26.16 4.61
CA ALA A 100 12.15 -25.29 5.74
C ALA A 100 13.55 -25.60 6.31
N SER A 101 13.86 -26.88 6.55
CA SER A 101 15.18 -27.28 7.08
C SER A 101 16.36 -26.88 6.17
N ARG A 102 16.19 -26.91 4.84
CA ARG A 102 17.24 -26.50 3.89
C ARG A 102 17.51 -25.00 3.94
N LEU A 103 16.46 -24.19 4.08
CA LEU A 103 16.55 -22.74 4.15
C LEU A 103 17.03 -22.22 5.50
N THR A 104 16.99 -23.07 6.53
CA THR A 104 17.35 -22.71 7.90
C THR A 104 18.62 -23.38 8.40
N THR A 105 19.43 -23.98 7.52
CA THR A 105 20.73 -24.51 7.95
C THR A 105 21.66 -23.36 8.39
N PRO A 106 22.59 -23.61 9.32
CA PRO A 106 23.59 -22.61 9.71
C PRO A 106 24.36 -22.05 8.50
N GLU A 107 24.64 -22.87 7.49
CA GLU A 107 25.31 -22.47 6.26
C GLU A 107 24.45 -21.54 5.40
N ALA A 108 23.15 -21.84 5.27
CA ALA A 108 22.22 -20.99 4.52
C ALA A 108 22.05 -19.62 5.20
N LEU A 109 21.91 -19.60 6.53
CA LEU A 109 21.82 -18.37 7.31
C LEU A 109 23.14 -17.57 7.30
N ALA A 110 24.29 -18.25 7.32
CA ALA A 110 25.59 -17.61 7.19
C ALA A 110 25.79 -17.01 5.79
N ALA A 111 25.38 -17.72 4.74
CA ALA A 111 25.41 -17.21 3.37
C ALA A 111 24.51 -15.99 3.19
N LEU A 112 23.32 -15.98 3.80
CA LEU A 112 22.43 -14.83 3.83
C LEU A 112 23.06 -13.64 4.57
N ALA A 113 23.65 -13.88 5.75
CA ALA A 113 24.31 -12.84 6.54
C ALA A 113 25.55 -12.24 5.84
N ALA A 114 26.18 -13.00 4.95
CA ALA A 114 27.33 -12.57 4.15
C ALA A 114 26.93 -11.83 2.85
N ILE A 115 25.64 -11.65 2.57
CA ILE A 115 25.18 -10.86 1.43
C ILE A 115 25.63 -9.41 1.63
N ASP A 116 26.47 -8.92 0.72
CA ASP A 116 26.78 -7.51 0.62
C ASP A 116 25.54 -6.74 0.13
N VAL A 117 25.07 -5.81 0.95
CA VAL A 117 23.95 -4.91 0.68
C VAL A 117 24.43 -3.49 0.95
N PRO A 118 24.09 -2.51 0.08
CA PRO A 118 24.42 -1.11 0.35
C PRO A 118 23.96 -0.67 1.75
N ALA A 119 24.78 0.14 2.43
CA ALA A 119 24.52 0.55 3.81
C ALA A 119 23.13 1.18 3.97
N MET A 120 22.72 2.01 3.01
CA MET A 120 21.37 2.56 2.90
C MET A 120 20.79 2.20 1.54
N VAL A 121 19.54 1.74 1.53
CA VAL A 121 18.82 1.37 0.31
C VAL A 121 17.48 2.10 0.24
N PRO A 122 17.14 2.71 -0.90
CA PRO A 122 15.83 3.30 -1.10
C PRO A 122 14.79 2.19 -1.25
N THR A 123 13.76 2.22 -0.42
CA THR A 123 12.63 1.28 -0.48
C THR A 123 11.33 2.04 -0.64
N SER A 124 10.41 1.47 -1.42
CA SER A 124 9.01 1.92 -1.48
C SER A 124 8.13 0.76 -1.06
N PRO A 125 6.99 0.99 -0.38
CA PRO A 125 6.06 -0.08 -0.07
C PRO A 125 5.65 -0.81 -1.35
N PRO A 126 5.66 -2.16 -1.38
CA PRO A 126 5.06 -2.89 -2.49
C PRO A 126 3.54 -2.67 -2.44
N GLU A 127 3.03 -1.75 -3.25
CA GLU A 127 1.66 -1.24 -3.12
C GLU A 127 0.60 -2.33 -3.21
N GLY A 128 0.73 -3.27 -4.14
CA GLY A 128 -0.16 -4.43 -4.25
C GLY A 128 -0.29 -5.22 -2.94
N PHE A 129 0.84 -5.43 -2.25
CA PHE A 129 0.88 -6.14 -0.98
C PHE A 129 0.51 -5.26 0.21
N SER A 130 0.71 -3.95 0.12
CA SER A 130 0.48 -3.01 1.24
C SER A 130 -0.97 -2.50 1.27
N PHE A 131 -1.56 -2.22 0.11
CA PHE A 131 -2.78 -1.41 -0.01
C PHE A 131 -3.91 -2.13 -0.74
N TYR A 132 -3.61 -2.91 -1.78
CA TYR A 132 -4.63 -3.40 -2.74
C TYR A 132 -5.09 -4.84 -2.51
N ALA A 133 -4.67 -5.49 -1.41
CA ALA A 133 -4.99 -6.88 -1.10
C ALA A 133 -4.62 -7.86 -2.23
N LEU A 134 -3.56 -7.56 -2.98
CA LEU A 134 -3.08 -8.43 -4.06
C LEU A 134 -2.27 -9.57 -3.46
N HIS A 135 -2.84 -10.76 -3.36
CA HIS A 135 -2.12 -11.90 -2.79
C HIS A 135 -1.23 -12.56 -3.86
N PRO A 136 0.05 -12.90 -3.60
CA PRO A 136 0.94 -13.52 -4.60
C PRO A 136 0.35 -14.77 -5.27
N LEU A 137 -0.35 -15.60 -4.51
CA LEU A 137 -1.02 -16.80 -5.05
C LEU A 137 -2.20 -16.53 -5.99
N ASP A 138 -2.69 -15.29 -6.10
CA ASP A 138 -3.60 -14.94 -7.18
C ASP A 138 -2.91 -15.08 -8.55
N PHE A 139 -1.60 -14.80 -8.62
CA PHE A 139 -0.78 -15.06 -9.81
C PHE A 139 -0.49 -16.55 -10.01
N ALA A 140 -0.30 -17.33 -8.94
CA ALA A 140 -0.17 -18.79 -9.06
C ALA A 140 -1.41 -19.40 -9.72
N ARG A 141 -2.60 -19.01 -9.25
CA ARG A 141 -3.88 -19.47 -9.81
C ARG A 141 -4.07 -19.05 -11.26
N LEU A 142 -3.74 -17.80 -11.60
CA LEU A 142 -3.79 -17.34 -12.98
C LEU A 142 -2.87 -18.18 -13.87
N ALA A 143 -1.64 -18.43 -13.42
CA ALA A 143 -0.67 -19.24 -14.16
C ALA A 143 -1.16 -20.68 -14.39
N GLU A 144 -1.76 -21.31 -13.37
CA GLU A 144 -2.36 -22.64 -13.46
C GLU A 144 -3.56 -22.69 -14.42
N GLN A 145 -4.34 -21.62 -14.52
CA GLN A 145 -5.48 -21.53 -15.44
C GLN A 145 -5.03 -21.35 -16.90
N LEU A 146 -3.95 -20.60 -17.12
CA LEU A 146 -3.40 -20.37 -18.46
C LEU A 146 -2.56 -21.55 -18.96
N ALA A 147 -2.06 -22.39 -18.05
CA ALA A 147 -1.33 -23.61 -18.33
C ALA A 147 -2.17 -24.62 -19.14
N SER A 148 -1.98 -24.62 -20.45
CA SER A 148 -2.75 -25.46 -21.40
C SER A 148 -1.89 -26.21 -22.42
N SER A 149 -0.60 -25.89 -22.53
CA SER A 149 0.36 -26.49 -23.47
C SER A 149 1.65 -26.93 -22.75
N PRO A 150 2.34 -28.00 -23.21
CA PRO A 150 3.63 -28.41 -22.66
C PRO A 150 4.79 -27.44 -23.03
N ALA A 151 4.52 -26.38 -23.80
CA ALA A 151 5.52 -25.39 -24.16
C ALA A 151 6.17 -24.79 -22.90
N PRO A 152 7.51 -24.65 -22.86
CA PRO A 152 8.18 -23.97 -21.75
C PRO A 152 7.70 -22.53 -21.59
N VAL A 153 7.80 -22.00 -20.38
CA VAL A 153 7.41 -20.62 -20.08
C VAL A 153 8.58 -19.85 -19.48
N ARG A 154 8.83 -18.67 -20.03
CA ARG A 154 9.89 -17.74 -19.66
C ARG A 154 9.23 -16.54 -18.98
N VAL A 155 9.31 -16.48 -17.66
CA VAL A 155 8.62 -15.44 -16.86
C VAL A 155 9.56 -14.25 -16.62
N VAL A 156 9.09 -13.04 -16.90
CA VAL A 156 9.82 -11.79 -16.68
C VAL A 156 9.13 -11.00 -15.57
N GLY A 157 9.77 -10.88 -14.42
CA GLY A 157 9.27 -10.02 -13.34
C GLY A 157 9.68 -8.57 -13.56
N ILE A 158 8.72 -7.64 -13.54
CA ILE A 158 9.03 -6.21 -13.56
C ILE A 158 9.40 -5.78 -12.13
N ARG A 159 10.62 -5.30 -11.92
CA ARG A 159 11.17 -5.00 -10.58
C ARG A 159 10.34 -3.96 -9.82
N SER A 160 10.38 -4.05 -8.49
CA SER A 160 9.30 -3.80 -7.52
C SER A 160 8.65 -5.12 -7.09
N ILE A 161 7.33 -5.21 -7.06
CA ILE A 161 6.57 -6.40 -6.66
C ILE A 161 6.68 -7.58 -7.65
N GLY A 162 7.00 -7.31 -8.92
CA GLY A 162 7.14 -8.35 -9.94
C GLY A 162 8.27 -9.36 -9.69
N THR A 163 9.23 -9.09 -8.79
CA THR A 163 10.20 -10.11 -8.32
C THR A 163 9.47 -11.27 -7.63
N THR A 164 8.60 -10.94 -6.67
CA THR A 164 7.76 -11.93 -5.97
C THR A 164 6.73 -12.57 -6.91
N LEU A 165 6.04 -11.77 -7.73
CA LEU A 165 4.97 -12.28 -8.59
C LEU A 165 5.50 -13.23 -9.67
N SER A 166 6.66 -12.92 -10.27
CA SER A 166 7.30 -13.81 -11.24
C SER A 166 7.79 -15.12 -10.62
N ALA A 167 8.33 -15.09 -9.40
CA ALA A 167 8.73 -16.28 -8.65
C ALA A 167 7.54 -17.22 -8.39
N VAL A 168 6.41 -16.67 -7.91
CA VAL A 168 5.19 -17.44 -7.65
C VAL A 168 4.56 -17.98 -8.93
N THR A 169 4.55 -17.19 -10.00
CA THR A 169 4.10 -17.62 -11.33
C THR A 169 4.92 -18.81 -11.84
N ALA A 170 6.25 -18.70 -11.80
CA ALA A 170 7.16 -19.77 -12.24
C ALA A 170 7.02 -21.02 -11.37
N ALA A 171 6.88 -20.88 -10.05
CA ALA A 171 6.66 -21.99 -9.13
C ALA A 171 5.36 -22.76 -9.44
N ALA A 172 4.26 -22.05 -9.71
CA ALA A 172 2.99 -22.66 -10.06
C ALA A 172 3.02 -23.42 -11.38
N LEU A 173 3.72 -22.88 -12.39
CA LEU A 173 3.94 -23.58 -13.66
C LEU A 173 4.76 -24.86 -13.47
N ARG A 174 5.85 -24.81 -12.70
CA ARG A 174 6.66 -25.99 -12.36
C ARG A 174 5.85 -27.06 -11.63
N ARG A 175 4.95 -26.65 -10.72
CA ARG A 175 4.02 -27.57 -10.03
C ARG A 175 3.11 -28.33 -11.00
N ARG A 176 2.77 -27.72 -12.12
CA ARG A 176 1.97 -28.32 -13.20
C ARG A 176 2.81 -29.14 -14.19
N GLY A 177 4.11 -29.32 -13.93
CA GLY A 177 5.03 -30.04 -14.82
C GLY A 177 5.51 -29.21 -16.02
N ILE A 178 5.22 -27.91 -16.06
CA ILE A 178 5.68 -27.02 -17.13
C ILE A 178 7.09 -26.53 -16.79
N ARG A 179 8.02 -26.68 -17.74
CA ARG A 179 9.36 -26.09 -17.59
C ARG A 179 9.24 -24.57 -17.56
N ALA A 180 9.56 -23.96 -16.42
CA ALA A 180 9.54 -22.53 -16.27
C ALA A 180 10.86 -21.97 -15.71
N GLY A 181 11.37 -20.92 -16.34
CA GLY A 181 12.50 -20.12 -15.87
C GLY A 181 12.07 -18.67 -15.70
N ARG A 182 12.79 -17.89 -14.88
CA ARG A 182 12.51 -16.46 -14.72
C ARG A 182 13.74 -15.57 -14.72
N ILE A 183 13.54 -14.32 -15.13
CA ILE A 183 14.45 -13.19 -14.93
C ILE A 183 13.65 -11.98 -14.43
N THR A 184 14.33 -10.90 -14.05
CA THR A 184 13.67 -9.64 -13.70
C THR A 184 14.29 -8.44 -14.40
N VAL A 185 13.46 -7.48 -14.78
CA VAL A 185 13.86 -6.29 -15.55
C VAL A 185 13.42 -5.00 -14.85
N ARG A 186 14.16 -3.91 -15.07
CA ARG A 186 13.85 -2.59 -14.53
C ARG A 186 13.52 -1.60 -15.65
N PRO A 187 12.24 -1.24 -15.83
CA PRO A 187 11.88 -0.14 -16.71
C PRO A 187 12.45 1.21 -16.23
N SER A 188 13.27 1.85 -17.06
CA SER A 188 13.92 3.14 -16.80
C SER A 188 13.36 4.25 -17.71
N GLY A 189 13.79 5.50 -17.51
CA GLY A 189 13.34 6.64 -18.30
C GLY A 189 12.07 7.32 -17.77
N HIS A 190 11.40 8.09 -18.63
CA HIS A 190 10.25 8.91 -18.24
C HIS A 190 9.09 8.03 -17.75
N PRO A 191 8.35 8.41 -16.67
CA PRO A 191 7.29 7.56 -16.11
C PRO A 191 6.18 7.14 -17.07
N TYR A 192 5.95 7.91 -18.14
CA TYR A 192 4.97 7.61 -19.19
C TYR A 192 5.60 7.05 -20.48
N ASP A 193 6.93 7.05 -20.59
CA ASP A 193 7.66 6.52 -21.75
C ASP A 193 8.91 5.78 -21.27
N ARG A 194 8.67 4.65 -20.60
CA ARG A 194 9.75 3.82 -20.05
C ARG A 194 10.40 2.98 -21.13
N ARG A 195 11.65 2.57 -20.88
CA ARG A 195 12.42 1.65 -21.72
C ARG A 195 13.01 0.54 -20.86
N VAL A 196 13.19 -0.64 -21.46
CA VAL A 196 13.90 -1.77 -20.86
C VAL A 196 15.07 -2.09 -21.78
N GLU A 197 16.26 -2.13 -21.20
CA GLU A 197 17.48 -2.58 -21.87
C GLU A 197 17.81 -3.97 -21.36
N LEU A 198 17.98 -4.93 -22.27
CA LEU A 198 18.37 -6.30 -21.96
C LEU A 198 19.89 -6.41 -22.07
N GLY A 199 20.54 -6.86 -20.99
CA GLY A 199 21.97 -7.15 -21.00
C GLY A 199 22.26 -8.47 -21.72
N ALA A 200 23.55 -8.77 -21.89
CA ALA A 200 23.99 -9.96 -22.62
C ALA A 200 23.43 -11.28 -22.02
N ARG A 201 23.27 -11.35 -20.69
CA ARG A 201 22.71 -12.53 -20.01
C ARG A 201 21.22 -12.67 -20.27
N GLU A 202 20.47 -11.57 -20.22
CA GLU A 202 19.04 -11.55 -20.51
C GLU A 202 18.77 -11.88 -21.98
N LEU A 203 19.58 -11.35 -22.91
CA LEU A 203 19.49 -11.66 -24.33
C LEU A 203 19.71 -13.16 -24.59
N ALA A 204 20.78 -13.75 -24.05
CA ALA A 204 21.02 -15.19 -24.17
C ALA A 204 19.85 -16.02 -23.60
N TRP A 205 19.27 -15.60 -22.47
CA TRP A 205 18.11 -16.27 -21.88
C TRP A 205 16.85 -16.17 -22.76
N VAL A 206 16.69 -15.07 -23.49
CA VAL A 206 15.60 -14.90 -24.48
C VAL A 206 15.86 -15.79 -25.69
N GLU A 207 17.08 -15.81 -26.24
CA GLU A 207 17.47 -16.66 -27.37
C GLU A 207 17.24 -18.15 -27.07
N ASP A 208 17.66 -18.63 -25.90
CA ASP A 208 17.41 -19.98 -25.44
C ASP A 208 15.90 -20.27 -25.37
N GLY A 209 15.11 -19.33 -24.84
CA GLY A 209 13.65 -19.46 -24.77
C GLY A 209 13.00 -19.54 -26.15
N ILE A 210 13.48 -18.75 -27.13
CA ILE A 210 13.00 -18.81 -28.51
C ILE A 210 13.34 -20.16 -29.14
N ALA A 211 14.56 -20.66 -28.96
CA ALA A 211 15.00 -21.96 -29.47
C ALA A 211 14.17 -23.12 -28.90
N GLU A 212 13.70 -22.99 -27.66
CA GLU A 212 12.82 -23.96 -27.00
C GLU A 212 11.33 -23.83 -27.37
N GLY A 213 10.95 -22.82 -28.17
CA GLY A 213 9.55 -22.54 -28.48
C GLY A 213 8.75 -22.03 -27.28
N ALA A 214 9.40 -21.32 -26.36
CA ALA A 214 8.78 -20.88 -25.11
C ALA A 214 7.77 -19.74 -25.30
N GLN A 215 6.80 -19.67 -24.38
CA GLN A 215 5.97 -18.49 -24.16
C GLN A 215 6.67 -17.54 -23.18
N PHE A 216 6.49 -16.23 -23.35
CA PHE A 216 7.12 -15.20 -22.52
C PHE A 216 6.07 -14.43 -21.73
N TRP A 217 6.09 -14.53 -20.40
CA TRP A 217 5.08 -13.94 -19.53
C TRP A 217 5.66 -12.83 -18.68
N ALA A 218 5.23 -11.58 -18.87
CA ALA A 218 5.62 -10.46 -18.03
C ALA A 218 4.67 -10.35 -16.83
N ALA A 219 5.18 -10.29 -15.61
CA ALA A 219 4.39 -10.22 -14.38
C ALA A 219 4.71 -8.96 -13.57
N ASP A 220 3.66 -8.22 -13.22
CA ASP A 220 3.72 -7.03 -12.36
C ASP A 220 2.33 -6.73 -11.75
N GLU A 221 2.25 -5.82 -10.80
CA GLU A 221 0.97 -5.34 -10.27
C GLU A 221 0.16 -4.58 -11.33
N GLY A 222 0.80 -3.89 -12.26
CA GLY A 222 0.16 -2.98 -13.20
C GLY A 222 -0.92 -3.58 -14.13
N PRO A 223 -1.31 -2.84 -15.19
CA PRO A 223 -0.73 -1.57 -15.60
C PRO A 223 -1.09 -0.42 -14.65
N GLY A 224 -0.16 0.52 -14.47
CA GLY A 224 -0.47 1.85 -13.94
C GLY A 224 -1.12 2.74 -15.00
N PHE A 225 -1.33 4.02 -14.69
CA PHE A 225 -1.99 4.99 -15.59
C PHE A 225 -1.40 5.05 -17.01
N SER A 226 -0.08 4.94 -17.15
CA SER A 226 0.57 4.94 -18.48
C SER A 226 0.62 3.57 -19.15
N GLY A 227 0.62 2.47 -18.38
CA GLY A 227 0.96 1.13 -18.90
C GLY A 227 2.41 0.96 -19.36
N SER A 228 3.27 1.98 -19.22
CA SER A 228 4.58 2.03 -19.88
C SER A 228 5.57 0.97 -19.41
N SER A 229 5.45 0.47 -18.18
CA SER A 229 6.32 -0.60 -17.66
C SER A 229 6.11 -1.92 -18.41
N PHE A 230 4.86 -2.35 -18.60
CA PHE A 230 4.55 -3.55 -19.39
C PHE A 230 4.91 -3.37 -20.85
N LEU A 231 4.53 -2.23 -21.44
CA LEU A 231 4.79 -1.94 -22.84
C LEU A 231 6.29 -1.97 -23.15
N SER A 232 7.13 -1.39 -22.29
CA SER A 232 8.57 -1.39 -22.49
C SER A 232 9.20 -2.77 -22.33
N THR A 233 8.71 -3.59 -21.40
CA THR A 233 9.12 -5.01 -21.28
C THR A 233 8.72 -5.81 -22.52
N GLY A 234 7.48 -5.67 -23.00
CA GLY A 234 7.02 -6.33 -24.22
C GLY A 234 7.84 -5.91 -25.45
N ASP A 235 8.09 -4.62 -25.61
CA ASP A 235 8.88 -4.10 -26.74
C ASP A 235 10.34 -4.54 -26.69
N ALA A 236 10.95 -4.65 -25.51
CA ALA A 236 12.31 -5.18 -25.36
C ALA A 236 12.38 -6.67 -25.76
N LEU A 237 11.39 -7.47 -25.39
CA LEU A 237 11.30 -8.88 -25.82
C LEU A 237 11.10 -9.00 -27.34
N VAL A 238 10.24 -8.16 -27.93
CA VAL A 238 10.06 -8.10 -29.39
C VAL A 238 11.35 -7.68 -30.09
N GLY A 239 12.06 -6.69 -29.54
CA GLY A 239 13.37 -6.25 -30.04
C GLY A 239 14.44 -7.34 -29.98
N ALA A 240 14.35 -8.25 -29.02
CA ALA A 240 15.20 -9.44 -28.90
C ALA A 240 14.72 -10.64 -29.76
N GLY A 241 13.67 -10.46 -30.57
CA GLY A 241 13.21 -11.47 -31.54
C GLY A 241 12.04 -12.34 -31.09
N VAL A 242 11.46 -12.10 -29.91
CA VAL A 242 10.28 -12.86 -29.44
C VAL A 242 9.05 -12.46 -30.28
N PRO A 243 8.33 -13.41 -30.90
CA PRO A 243 7.08 -13.11 -31.60
C PRO A 243 6.04 -12.52 -30.64
N ARG A 244 5.36 -11.42 -31.04
CA ARG A 244 4.33 -10.77 -30.21
C ARG A 244 3.26 -11.73 -29.68
N GLY A 245 2.84 -12.69 -30.50
CA GLY A 245 1.85 -13.70 -30.12
C GLY A 245 2.29 -14.65 -29.00
N ASN A 246 3.59 -14.70 -28.70
CA ASN A 246 4.15 -15.49 -27.60
C ASN A 246 4.34 -14.67 -26.31
N ILE A 247 3.99 -13.38 -26.31
CA ILE A 247 4.15 -12.50 -25.15
C ILE A 247 2.79 -12.29 -24.47
N VAL A 248 2.74 -12.56 -23.16
CA VAL A 248 1.56 -12.38 -22.32
C VAL A 248 1.89 -11.46 -21.15
N PHE A 249 1.09 -10.42 -20.95
CA PHE A 249 1.14 -9.59 -19.75
C PHE A 249 0.23 -10.15 -18.67
N LEU A 250 0.73 -10.29 -17.45
CA LEU A 250 0.01 -10.74 -16.27
C LEU A 250 -0.06 -9.59 -15.28
N GLY A 251 -1.25 -9.00 -15.12
CA GLY A 251 -1.49 -7.84 -14.26
C GLY A 251 -2.48 -8.09 -13.13
N SER A 252 -2.63 -7.12 -12.23
CA SER A 252 -3.65 -7.20 -11.16
C SER A 252 -5.04 -6.70 -11.60
N ARG A 253 -5.10 -5.89 -12.67
CA ARG A 253 -6.31 -5.23 -13.16
C ARG A 253 -6.41 -5.23 -14.69
N ALA A 254 -7.64 -5.12 -15.20
CA ALA A 254 -7.87 -4.91 -16.62
C ALA A 254 -7.40 -3.51 -17.00
N ALA A 255 -6.61 -3.40 -18.05
CA ALA A 255 -6.29 -2.11 -18.67
C ALA A 255 -7.49 -1.64 -19.49
N ASP A 256 -7.77 -0.34 -19.47
CA ASP A 256 -8.43 0.32 -20.59
C ASP A 256 -7.33 0.84 -21.53
N PRO A 257 -7.11 0.20 -22.70
CA PRO A 257 -6.05 0.61 -23.61
C PRO A 257 -6.16 2.07 -24.06
N ASP A 258 -7.37 2.61 -24.18
CA ASP A 258 -7.60 3.97 -24.68
C ASP A 258 -7.35 5.03 -23.59
N ALA A 259 -7.34 4.63 -22.32
CA ALA A 259 -6.97 5.48 -21.19
C ALA A 259 -5.44 5.54 -20.95
N LEU A 260 -4.64 4.70 -21.64
CA LEU A 260 -3.20 4.67 -21.45
C LEU A 260 -2.53 5.91 -22.06
N VAL A 261 -1.81 6.66 -21.23
CA VAL A 261 -1.11 7.90 -21.65
C VAL A 261 0.30 7.68 -22.19
N ALA A 262 0.79 6.42 -22.23
CA ALA A 262 2.08 6.15 -22.87
C ALA A 262 2.00 6.43 -24.38
N PRO A 263 3.12 6.84 -25.01
CA PRO A 263 3.16 7.05 -26.46
C PRO A 263 2.63 5.83 -27.22
N ASP A 264 1.55 6.05 -27.98
CA ASP A 264 0.87 5.02 -28.76
C ASP A 264 0.45 3.78 -27.92
N GLY A 265 0.17 4.02 -26.63
CA GLY A 265 -0.11 2.98 -25.64
C GLY A 265 -1.26 2.08 -26.03
N ALA A 266 -2.34 2.65 -26.55
CA ALA A 266 -3.54 1.92 -26.95
C ALA A 266 -3.29 0.91 -28.08
N ARG A 267 -2.51 1.29 -29.11
CA ARG A 267 -2.15 0.40 -30.22
C ARG A 267 -1.19 -0.69 -29.74
N ARG A 268 -0.14 -0.29 -29.02
CA ARG A 268 0.88 -1.23 -28.51
C ARG A 268 0.27 -2.24 -27.56
N TRP A 269 -0.56 -1.81 -26.61
CA TRP A 269 -1.20 -2.71 -25.64
C TRP A 269 -2.05 -3.77 -26.32
N ARG A 270 -2.89 -3.38 -27.29
CA ARG A 270 -3.72 -4.30 -28.08
C ARG A 270 -2.93 -5.32 -28.90
N SER A 271 -1.64 -5.07 -29.14
CA SER A 271 -0.77 -6.00 -29.87
C SER A 271 -0.23 -7.15 -29.01
N PHE A 272 -0.44 -7.08 -27.69
CA PHE A 272 -0.05 -8.12 -26.74
C PHE A 272 -1.30 -8.78 -26.13
N ARG A 273 -1.17 -10.05 -25.74
CA ARG A 273 -2.17 -10.68 -24.88
C ARG A 273 -1.98 -10.15 -23.47
N ALA A 274 -3.06 -9.73 -22.81
CA ALA A 274 -3.03 -9.30 -21.42
C ALA A 274 -4.08 -10.07 -20.62
N GLU A 275 -3.65 -10.66 -19.52
CA GLU A 275 -4.44 -11.42 -18.58
C GLU A 275 -4.35 -10.77 -17.21
N ARG A 276 -5.39 -10.96 -16.39
CA ARG A 276 -5.45 -10.40 -15.04
C ARG A 276 -5.80 -11.44 -14.02
N VAL A 277 -5.29 -11.26 -12.82
CA VAL A 277 -5.75 -12.06 -11.70
C VAL A 277 -7.21 -11.76 -11.34
N VAL A 278 -7.84 -12.72 -10.68
CA VAL A 278 -9.13 -12.55 -10.02
C VAL A 278 -8.90 -12.53 -8.53
N GLY A 279 -8.97 -11.34 -7.92
CA GLY A 279 -8.79 -11.14 -6.48
C GLY A 279 -9.93 -11.68 -5.63
N GLY A 280 -9.86 -11.45 -4.31
CA GLY A 280 -10.92 -11.81 -3.36
C GLY A 280 -10.98 -13.29 -2.98
N LYS A 281 -9.95 -14.06 -3.33
CA LYS A 281 -9.85 -15.51 -3.05
C LYS A 281 -9.03 -15.84 -1.80
N HIS A 282 -8.18 -14.90 -1.36
CA HIS A 282 -7.43 -14.97 -0.11
C HIS A 282 -8.00 -13.97 0.90
N VAL A 283 -9.25 -14.21 1.29
CA VAL A 283 -9.91 -13.49 2.40
C VAL A 283 -10.06 -14.45 3.59
N PRO A 284 -10.08 -13.96 4.83
CA PRO A 284 -10.29 -14.82 5.99
C PRO A 284 -11.58 -15.64 5.86
N THR A 285 -11.56 -16.89 6.32
CA THR A 285 -12.68 -17.85 6.16
C THR A 285 -13.99 -17.38 6.80
N ASP A 286 -13.87 -16.59 7.87
CA ASP A 286 -14.98 -15.96 8.60
C ASP A 286 -15.47 -14.65 7.96
N ALA A 287 -14.91 -14.22 6.81
CA ALA A 287 -15.45 -13.08 6.07
C ALA A 287 -16.88 -13.38 5.60
N GLY A 288 -17.82 -12.51 6.00
CA GLY A 288 -19.22 -12.50 5.61
C GLY A 288 -19.49 -11.39 4.61
N GLU A 289 -20.36 -10.44 4.98
CA GLU A 289 -20.80 -9.39 4.08
C GLU A 289 -19.68 -8.38 3.77
N PHE A 290 -19.42 -8.12 2.48
CA PHE A 290 -18.52 -7.06 2.05
C PHE A 290 -19.12 -5.68 2.32
N ILE A 291 -18.38 -4.83 3.03
CA ILE A 291 -18.79 -3.47 3.40
C ILE A 291 -17.78 -2.40 2.95
N GLY A 292 -16.82 -2.76 2.10
CA GLY A 292 -15.84 -1.84 1.52
C GLY A 292 -16.43 -0.93 0.43
N ALA A 293 -15.57 -0.16 -0.22
CA ALA A 293 -15.95 0.79 -1.29
C ALA A 293 -17.09 1.75 -0.87
N GLY A 294 -17.06 2.21 0.39
CA GLY A 294 -18.04 3.15 0.93
C GLY A 294 -19.41 2.54 1.28
N THR A 295 -19.62 1.23 1.10
CA THR A 295 -20.91 0.58 1.39
C THR A 295 -21.22 0.49 2.88
N TRP A 296 -20.21 0.53 3.75
CA TRP A 296 -20.35 0.63 5.21
C TRP A 296 -21.28 1.77 5.65
N ARG A 297 -21.37 2.87 4.88
CA ARG A 297 -22.23 4.02 5.18
C ARG A 297 -23.71 3.65 5.27
N ARG A 298 -24.17 2.66 4.51
CA ARG A 298 -25.56 2.14 4.55
C ARG A 298 -25.98 1.62 5.92
N ARG A 299 -25.02 1.28 6.79
CA ARG A 299 -25.29 0.80 8.16
C ARG A 299 -25.44 1.90 9.19
N PHE A 300 -24.93 3.10 8.90
CA PHE A 300 -24.89 4.19 9.86
C PHE A 300 -25.77 5.37 9.45
N TYR A 301 -26.09 5.50 8.17
CA TYR A 301 -26.84 6.60 7.60
C TYR A 301 -28.02 6.07 6.80
N ASP A 302 -29.23 6.44 7.23
CA ASP A 302 -30.48 6.13 6.53
C ASP A 302 -30.68 7.00 5.28
N ASP A 303 -30.02 8.16 5.24
CA ASP A 303 -30.06 9.12 4.13
C ASP A 303 -28.69 9.24 3.46
N GLU A 304 -28.65 8.90 2.17
CA GLU A 304 -27.48 9.01 1.32
C GLU A 304 -26.95 10.45 1.16
N SER A 305 -27.78 11.47 1.40
CA SER A 305 -27.35 12.88 1.37
C SER A 305 -26.37 13.22 2.49
N ARG A 306 -26.41 12.45 3.59
CA ARG A 306 -25.56 12.60 4.78
C ARG A 306 -24.27 11.81 4.72
N TRP A 307 -24.07 11.02 3.66
CA TRP A 307 -22.88 10.18 3.54
C TRP A 307 -21.61 11.05 3.48
N PRO A 308 -20.59 10.77 4.32
CA PRO A 308 -19.30 11.41 4.17
C PRO A 308 -18.71 11.03 2.80
N PRO A 309 -18.05 11.95 2.08
CA PRO A 309 -17.49 11.66 0.75
C PRO A 309 -16.32 10.66 0.86
N SER A 310 -16.19 9.76 -0.12
CA SER A 310 -15.15 8.74 -0.15
C SER A 310 -14.61 8.51 -1.56
N TRP A 311 -13.29 8.29 -1.68
CA TRP A 311 -12.71 7.76 -2.90
C TRP A 311 -12.87 6.22 -2.90
N THR A 312 -14.06 5.77 -3.31
CA THR A 312 -14.50 4.38 -3.12
C THR A 312 -13.58 3.33 -3.75
N SER A 313 -12.93 3.64 -4.88
CA SER A 313 -11.96 2.75 -5.54
C SER A 313 -10.60 2.63 -4.82
N MET A 314 -10.30 3.55 -3.89
CA MET A 314 -9.06 3.55 -3.10
C MET A 314 -9.30 3.12 -1.65
N GLU A 315 -10.54 2.76 -1.27
CA GLU A 315 -10.80 2.20 0.05
C GLU A 315 -10.20 0.80 0.18
N ARG A 316 -9.54 0.54 1.32
CA ARG A 316 -9.13 -0.82 1.70
C ARG A 316 -10.32 -1.76 1.77
N PHE A 317 -10.09 -3.02 1.44
CA PHE A 317 -11.06 -4.10 1.61
C PHE A 317 -11.61 -4.11 3.05
N LYS A 318 -12.94 -4.17 3.18
CA LYS A 318 -13.64 -4.31 4.46
C LYS A 318 -14.79 -5.29 4.31
N SER A 319 -14.95 -6.19 5.27
CA SER A 319 -16.12 -7.06 5.39
C SER A 319 -16.51 -7.21 6.85
N LEU A 320 -17.76 -7.56 7.12
CA LEU A 320 -18.15 -8.08 8.43
C LEU A 320 -17.77 -9.55 8.55
N SER A 321 -17.61 -10.03 9.77
CA SER A 321 -17.58 -11.47 10.04
C SER A 321 -18.95 -12.10 9.78
N ARG A 322 -19.01 -13.43 9.58
CA ARG A 322 -20.28 -14.14 9.31
C ARG A 322 -21.31 -13.96 10.41
N ASP A 323 -20.87 -13.82 11.66
CA ASP A 323 -21.70 -13.56 12.83
C ASP A 323 -22.00 -12.06 13.05
N GLY A 324 -21.43 -11.18 12.22
CA GLY A 324 -21.57 -9.73 12.31
C GLY A 324 -20.86 -9.07 13.50
N SER A 325 -20.11 -9.84 14.30
CA SER A 325 -19.49 -9.34 15.54
C SER A 325 -18.20 -8.55 15.32
N ARG A 326 -17.61 -8.64 14.12
CA ARG A 326 -16.31 -8.02 13.79
C ARG A 326 -16.33 -7.38 12.40
N ILE A 327 -15.48 -6.38 12.23
CA ILE A 327 -15.03 -5.90 10.92
C ILE A 327 -13.66 -6.50 10.62
N LEU A 328 -13.53 -7.14 9.46
CA LEU A 328 -12.27 -7.58 8.88
C LEU A 328 -11.82 -6.53 7.88
N LYS A 329 -10.55 -6.14 7.97
CA LYS A 329 -9.96 -5.10 7.14
C LYS A 329 -8.60 -5.59 6.64
N PHE A 330 -8.33 -5.35 5.36
CA PHE A 330 -6.97 -5.51 4.83
C PHE A 330 -6.11 -4.33 5.26
N GLU A 331 -4.99 -4.61 5.91
CA GLU A 331 -4.03 -3.62 6.45
C GLU A 331 -2.62 -3.83 5.91
N GLY A 332 -2.48 -4.67 4.89
CA GLY A 332 -1.23 -4.95 4.21
C GLY A 332 -0.53 -6.21 4.69
N MET A 333 0.26 -6.82 3.81
CA MET A 333 1.05 -8.02 4.07
C MET A 333 2.49 -7.65 4.44
N GLY A 334 3.26 -8.65 4.88
CA GLY A 334 4.68 -8.49 5.12
C GLY A 334 5.00 -7.50 6.24
N ARG A 335 6.06 -6.72 6.06
CA ARG A 335 6.53 -5.73 7.04
C ARG A 335 5.52 -4.60 7.25
N TYR A 336 4.91 -4.08 6.19
CA TYR A 336 3.95 -2.99 6.28
C TYR A 336 2.72 -3.39 7.13
N GLY A 337 2.20 -4.59 6.92
CA GLY A 337 1.11 -5.15 7.75
C GLY A 337 1.48 -5.29 9.22
N ALA A 338 2.69 -5.78 9.51
CA ALA A 338 3.17 -5.90 10.88
C ALA A 338 3.32 -4.52 11.57
N GLU A 339 3.83 -3.52 10.84
CA GLU A 339 3.91 -2.12 11.30
C GLU A 339 2.48 -1.55 11.56
N CYS A 340 1.47 -1.88 10.76
CA CYS A 340 0.06 -1.51 11.00
C CYS A 340 -0.53 -2.20 12.24
N LEU A 341 -0.28 -3.49 12.44
CA LEU A 341 -0.77 -4.24 13.60
C LEU A 341 -0.22 -3.68 14.92
N GLU A 342 1.08 -3.39 14.98
CA GLU A 342 1.69 -2.81 16.18
C GLU A 342 1.12 -1.42 16.51
N ARG A 343 0.85 -0.61 15.48
CA ARG A 343 0.17 0.69 15.65
C ARG A 343 -1.26 0.50 16.18
N ALA A 344 -2.03 -0.40 15.58
CA ALA A 344 -3.38 -0.70 16.04
C ALA A 344 -3.40 -1.19 17.50
N ARG A 345 -2.44 -2.03 17.90
CA ARG A 345 -2.26 -2.46 19.30
C ARG A 345 -1.89 -1.29 20.21
N GLY A 346 -1.04 -0.38 19.76
CA GLY A 346 -0.70 0.84 20.49
C GLY A 346 -1.92 1.73 20.75
N VAL A 347 -2.72 1.99 19.71
CA VAL A 347 -3.96 2.78 19.80
C VAL A 347 -4.96 2.13 20.76
N ALA A 348 -5.11 0.80 20.70
CA ALA A 348 -6.01 0.06 21.58
C ALA A 348 -5.55 0.08 23.05
N ARG A 349 -4.25 -0.13 23.32
CA ARG A 349 -3.69 -0.06 24.68
C ARG A 349 -3.84 1.31 25.32
N ALA A 350 -3.78 2.38 24.53
CA ALA A 350 -4.04 3.74 24.97
C ALA A 350 -5.54 4.05 25.13
N GLY A 351 -6.42 3.08 24.88
CA GLY A 351 -7.86 3.19 25.05
C GLY A 351 -8.56 4.01 23.98
N PHE A 352 -7.90 4.34 22.85
CA PHE A 352 -8.51 5.12 21.78
C PHE A 352 -9.28 4.28 20.77
N GLY A 353 -8.89 3.02 20.56
CA GLY A 353 -9.52 2.15 19.56
C GLY A 353 -9.77 0.74 20.10
N PRO A 354 -10.50 -0.08 19.35
CA PRO A 354 -10.74 -1.47 19.73
C PRO A 354 -9.47 -2.32 19.57
N THR A 355 -9.33 -3.37 20.39
CA THR A 355 -8.21 -4.31 20.31
C THR A 355 -8.21 -5.04 18.96
N PRO A 356 -7.14 -4.95 18.15
CA PRO A 356 -7.04 -5.69 16.90
C PRO A 356 -6.78 -7.17 17.16
N ARG A 357 -7.30 -8.02 16.28
CA ARG A 357 -6.87 -9.41 16.11
C ARG A 357 -6.18 -9.56 14.77
N ASP A 358 -5.06 -10.27 14.77
CA ASP A 358 -4.37 -10.68 13.54
C ASP A 358 -5.13 -11.88 12.94
N GLU A 359 -5.62 -11.72 11.71
CA GLU A 359 -6.28 -12.79 10.95
C GLU A 359 -5.35 -13.44 9.92
N GLY A 360 -4.08 -13.02 9.86
CA GLY A 360 -3.10 -13.53 8.91
C GLY A 360 -3.25 -12.95 7.51
N GLU A 361 -2.24 -13.20 6.67
CA GLU A 361 -2.19 -12.77 5.26
C GLU A 361 -2.55 -11.28 5.02
N GLY A 362 -2.25 -10.43 5.99
CA GLY A 362 -2.46 -8.98 5.93
C GLY A 362 -3.86 -8.49 6.33
N PHE A 363 -4.68 -9.36 6.91
CA PHE A 363 -5.97 -8.98 7.48
C PHE A 363 -5.88 -8.78 8.99
N LEU A 364 -6.46 -7.68 9.45
CA LEU A 364 -6.77 -7.46 10.85
C LEU A 364 -8.29 -7.47 11.04
N SER A 365 -8.76 -7.94 12.20
CA SER A 365 -10.15 -7.76 12.60
C SER A 365 -10.28 -6.96 13.87
N TYR A 366 -11.41 -6.27 13.98
CA TYR A 366 -11.77 -5.46 15.13
C TYR A 366 -13.21 -5.78 15.54
N PRO A 367 -13.55 -5.77 16.84
CA PRO A 367 -14.92 -5.78 17.29
C PRO A 367 -15.78 -4.74 16.55
N TRP A 368 -16.97 -5.14 16.12
CA TRP A 368 -17.98 -4.21 15.62
C TRP A 368 -18.60 -3.48 16.81
N LEU A 369 -18.16 -2.24 17.03
CA LEU A 369 -18.54 -1.47 18.21
C LEU A 369 -19.98 -0.95 18.10
N PRO A 370 -20.80 -1.06 19.17
CA PRO A 370 -22.07 -0.36 19.24
C PRO A 370 -21.81 1.14 19.39
N GLY A 371 -22.17 1.92 18.37
CA GLY A 371 -21.99 3.37 18.37
C GLY A 371 -22.37 3.99 17.03
N ARG A 372 -22.37 5.32 16.96
CA ARG A 372 -22.59 6.06 15.72
C ARG A 372 -21.37 6.92 15.36
N PRO A 373 -21.02 7.00 14.06
CA PRO A 373 -20.05 7.98 13.57
C PRO A 373 -20.43 9.39 14.01
N LEU A 374 -19.45 10.16 14.44
CA LEU A 374 -19.64 11.55 14.80
C LEU A 374 -19.71 12.45 13.56
N GLU A 375 -20.21 13.66 13.79
CA GLU A 375 -20.39 14.69 12.77
C GLU A 375 -19.82 16.00 13.35
N PRO A 376 -19.48 17.01 12.52
CA PRO A 376 -18.95 18.28 13.03
C PRO A 376 -19.85 18.92 14.11
N GLY A 377 -21.18 18.78 14.00
CA GLY A 377 -22.13 19.32 14.97
C GLY A 377 -22.09 18.65 16.35
N HIS A 378 -21.44 17.48 16.48
CA HIS A 378 -21.25 16.79 17.76
C HIS A 378 -20.03 17.29 18.54
N LEU A 379 -19.34 18.34 18.06
CA LEU A 379 -18.19 18.91 18.74
C LEU A 379 -18.57 19.47 20.11
N SER A 380 -18.15 18.78 21.17
CA SER A 380 -18.37 19.14 22.56
C SER A 380 -17.06 19.31 23.30
N THR A 381 -17.10 19.80 24.54
CA THR A 381 -15.93 19.85 25.44
C THR A 381 -15.26 18.47 25.57
N ALA A 382 -16.03 17.40 25.75
CA ALA A 382 -15.49 16.04 25.86
C ALA A 382 -14.81 15.58 24.56
N VAL A 383 -15.38 15.92 23.40
CA VAL A 383 -14.78 15.61 22.10
C VAL A 383 -13.49 16.40 21.89
N LEU A 384 -13.46 17.68 22.22
CA LEU A 384 -12.23 18.50 22.14
C LEU A 384 -11.12 17.95 23.05
N GLU A 385 -11.47 17.48 24.24
CA GLU A 385 -10.52 16.82 25.15
C GLU A 385 -9.98 15.54 24.57
N ARG A 386 -10.86 14.70 24.04
CA ARG A 386 -10.49 13.43 23.42
C ARG A 386 -9.59 13.60 22.20
N LEU A 387 -9.89 14.58 21.34
CA LEU A 387 -9.07 14.91 20.18
C LEU A 387 -7.67 15.38 20.62
N ALA A 388 -7.59 16.25 21.63
CA ALA A 388 -6.30 16.75 22.13
C ALA A 388 -5.47 15.61 22.73
N ASP A 389 -6.12 14.75 23.52
CA ASP A 389 -5.52 13.53 24.08
C ASP A 389 -4.96 12.61 23.01
N TYR A 390 -5.73 12.40 21.95
CA TYR A 390 -5.32 11.55 20.86
C TYR A 390 -4.10 12.11 20.12
N CYS A 391 -4.10 13.41 19.81
CA CYS A 391 -2.94 14.04 19.18
C CYS A 391 -1.70 14.01 20.10
N THR A 392 -1.86 14.20 21.41
CA THR A 392 -0.76 14.04 22.38
C THR A 392 -0.24 12.60 22.40
N PHE A 393 -1.12 11.61 22.41
CA PHE A 393 -0.76 10.20 22.34
C PHE A 393 -0.04 9.86 21.02
N ARG A 394 -0.57 10.29 19.86
CA ARG A 394 0.08 10.06 18.56
C ARG A 394 1.49 10.61 18.56
N ALA A 395 1.67 11.81 19.12
CA ALA A 395 2.97 12.46 19.19
C ALA A 395 4.01 11.71 20.02
N SER A 396 3.58 11.05 21.11
CA SER A 396 4.48 10.30 21.99
C SER A 396 4.68 8.84 21.57
N ALA A 397 3.64 8.22 21.00
CA ALA A 397 3.64 6.78 20.70
C ALA A 397 4.28 6.43 19.36
N PHE A 398 4.22 7.35 18.37
CA PHE A 398 4.69 7.09 17.01
C PHE A 398 5.67 8.14 16.49
N PRO A 399 6.73 8.51 17.26
CA PRO A 399 7.74 9.44 16.78
C PRO A 399 8.51 8.85 15.60
N VAL A 400 8.91 9.70 14.66
CA VAL A 400 9.82 9.32 13.57
C VAL A 400 11.07 10.21 13.60
N PRO A 401 12.26 9.70 13.26
CA PRO A 401 13.50 10.44 13.47
C PRO A 401 13.67 11.65 12.54
N SER A 402 13.31 11.55 11.27
CA SER A 402 13.50 12.63 10.29
C SER A 402 12.55 12.45 9.10
N PRO A 403 11.35 13.06 9.11
CA PRO A 403 10.44 13.01 7.97
C PRO A 403 10.91 13.95 6.86
N THR A 404 10.70 13.56 5.61
CA THR A 404 10.89 14.43 4.43
C THR A 404 9.56 15.04 4.03
N ILE A 405 9.53 16.36 3.81
CA ILE A 405 8.31 17.14 3.53
C ILE A 405 8.33 17.85 2.17
N ASP A 406 9.41 17.73 1.41
CA ASP A 406 9.56 18.40 0.12
C ASP A 406 8.46 17.99 -0.87
N GLU A 407 8.11 16.70 -0.90
CA GLU A 407 7.01 16.18 -1.71
C GLU A 407 5.67 16.81 -1.27
N LEU A 408 5.43 16.90 0.05
CA LEU A 408 4.22 17.52 0.60
C LEU A 408 4.11 19.01 0.23
N ILE A 409 5.19 19.79 0.38
CA ILE A 409 5.23 21.21 0.02
C ILE A 409 4.99 21.38 -1.47
N THR A 410 5.70 20.61 -2.30
CA THR A 410 5.60 20.68 -3.77
C THR A 410 4.17 20.36 -4.22
N MET A 411 3.53 19.35 -3.64
CA MET A 411 2.17 18.96 -4.00
C MET A 411 1.11 19.93 -3.47
N ALA A 412 1.30 20.52 -2.29
CA ALA A 412 0.43 21.61 -1.81
C ALA A 412 0.46 22.80 -2.78
N ARG A 413 1.64 23.24 -3.21
CA ARG A 413 1.82 24.31 -4.20
C ARG A 413 1.17 23.95 -5.54
N THR A 414 1.41 22.73 -6.02
CA THR A 414 0.81 22.22 -7.27
C THR A 414 -0.71 22.21 -7.21
N ASN A 415 -1.29 21.80 -6.09
CA ASN A 415 -2.74 21.78 -5.89
C ASN A 415 -3.33 23.20 -5.82
N PHE A 416 -2.62 24.14 -5.19
CA PHE A 416 -3.01 25.55 -5.21
C PHE A 416 -3.05 26.08 -6.64
N SER A 417 -1.93 25.94 -7.38
CA SER A 417 -1.84 26.45 -8.76
C SER A 417 -2.87 25.84 -9.68
N ALA A 418 -3.12 24.54 -9.56
CA ALA A 418 -4.12 23.85 -10.38
C ALA A 418 -5.58 24.25 -10.04
N ASP A 419 -5.90 24.63 -8.80
CA ASP A 419 -7.26 25.03 -8.42
C ASP A 419 -7.54 26.52 -8.60
N MET A 420 -6.54 27.36 -8.34
CA MET A 420 -6.66 28.82 -8.31
C MET A 420 -6.18 29.48 -9.61
N GLY A 421 -5.38 28.79 -10.44
CA GLY A 421 -4.85 29.33 -11.70
C GLY A 421 -3.69 30.32 -11.53
N ASN A 422 -3.13 30.43 -10.33
CA ASN A 422 -2.00 31.29 -10.00
C ASN A 422 -1.04 30.59 -9.02
N GLU A 423 0.20 31.07 -8.92
CA GLU A 423 1.14 30.53 -7.94
C GLU A 423 0.74 30.91 -6.51
N LEU A 424 1.12 30.05 -5.55
CA LEU A 424 0.93 30.35 -4.13
C LEU A 424 1.71 31.63 -3.79
N PRO A 425 1.05 32.71 -3.29
CA PRO A 425 1.68 34.03 -3.16
C PRO A 425 2.88 34.08 -2.21
N THR A 426 2.95 33.15 -1.26
CA THR A 426 4.00 33.07 -0.24
C THR A 426 4.65 31.70 -0.28
N GLU A 427 5.93 31.66 0.06
CA GLU A 427 6.64 30.40 0.26
C GLU A 427 5.97 29.59 1.38
N LEU A 428 5.69 28.32 1.11
CA LEU A 428 5.12 27.41 2.09
C LEU A 428 6.27 26.71 2.84
N HIS A 429 6.48 27.12 4.09
CA HIS A 429 7.42 26.47 5.00
C HIS A 429 6.65 25.65 6.05
N LEU A 430 6.92 24.35 6.12
CA LEU A 430 6.35 23.45 7.12
C LEU A 430 7.42 23.10 8.17
N GLU A 431 7.38 23.77 9.31
CA GLU A 431 8.31 23.49 10.42
C GLU A 431 8.06 22.09 11.01
N ILE A 432 9.12 21.32 11.26
CA ILE A 432 9.07 20.01 11.91
C ILE A 432 9.64 20.13 13.32
N ALA A 433 8.77 20.25 14.32
CA ALA A 433 9.13 20.33 15.73
C ALA A 433 8.83 19.03 16.49
N ARG A 434 7.76 18.33 16.10
CA ARG A 434 7.31 17.04 16.65
C ARG A 434 7.09 16.05 15.51
N PRO A 435 8.16 15.44 14.99
CA PRO A 435 8.09 14.49 13.87
C PRO A 435 7.42 13.19 14.30
N VAL A 436 6.32 12.85 13.64
CA VAL A 436 5.47 11.71 13.98
C VAL A 436 4.98 11.01 12.72
N LEU A 437 4.63 9.74 12.87
CA LEU A 437 3.71 9.10 11.97
C LEU A 437 2.30 9.54 12.35
N VAL A 438 1.78 10.53 11.63
CA VAL A 438 0.46 11.13 11.85
C VAL A 438 -0.67 10.09 11.73
N ASP A 439 -1.84 10.34 12.28
CA ASP A 439 -3.04 9.56 11.95
C ASP A 439 -3.41 9.81 10.49
N GLY A 440 -3.43 11.08 10.07
CA GLY A 440 -3.73 11.48 8.69
C GLY A 440 -5.22 11.55 8.37
N LYS A 441 -6.11 11.03 9.23
CA LYS A 441 -7.57 11.01 9.02
C LYS A 441 -8.34 11.35 10.30
N MET A 442 -8.37 12.65 10.59
CA MET A 442 -9.03 13.24 11.76
C MET A 442 -10.52 13.57 11.54
N ASP A 443 -11.10 13.12 10.42
CA ASP A 443 -12.49 13.36 10.05
C ASP A 443 -13.47 12.89 11.14
N PRO A 444 -14.59 13.61 11.41
CA PRO A 444 -15.55 13.23 12.45
C PRO A 444 -16.13 11.81 12.33
N HIS A 445 -16.34 11.32 11.10
CA HIS A 445 -16.90 9.99 10.86
C HIS A 445 -15.91 8.86 11.17
N GLU A 446 -14.63 9.18 11.42
CA GLU A 446 -13.63 8.24 11.95
C GLU A 446 -13.68 8.12 13.48
N TRP A 447 -14.61 8.82 14.13
CA TRP A 447 -14.84 8.73 15.57
C TRP A 447 -16.23 8.17 15.83
N LEU A 448 -16.32 7.12 16.65
CA LEU A 448 -17.58 6.56 17.12
C LEU A 448 -17.90 7.07 18.53
N GLY A 449 -19.12 7.57 18.71
CA GLY A 449 -19.70 7.81 20.03
C GLY A 449 -20.58 6.64 20.46
N SER A 450 -20.33 6.09 21.65
CA SER A 450 -21.20 5.10 22.27
C SER A 450 -22.36 5.76 23.03
N ALA A 451 -23.39 4.98 23.37
CA ALA A 451 -24.49 5.46 24.22
C ALA A 451 -24.05 5.80 25.66
N SER A 452 -22.94 5.21 26.12
CA SER A 452 -22.29 5.49 27.42
C SER A 452 -21.41 6.75 27.40
N GLY A 453 -21.26 7.42 26.24
CA GLY A 453 -20.43 8.61 26.09
C GLY A 453 -18.94 8.34 25.82
N GLU A 454 -18.57 7.08 25.60
CA GLU A 454 -17.21 6.71 25.20
C GLU A 454 -16.95 7.09 23.75
N LEU A 455 -15.71 7.48 23.46
CA LEU A 455 -15.27 7.98 22.16
C LEU A 455 -14.13 7.12 21.63
N PHE A 456 -14.39 6.42 20.52
CA PHE A 456 -13.43 5.53 19.89
C PHE A 456 -12.98 6.08 18.54
N LYS A 457 -11.67 6.16 18.31
CA LYS A 457 -11.07 6.34 16.99
C LYS A 457 -11.11 5.02 16.24
N VAL A 458 -11.75 5.02 15.08
CA VAL A 458 -11.66 3.94 14.11
C VAL A 458 -10.66 4.30 13.01
N ASP A 459 -10.18 3.27 12.32
CA ASP A 459 -9.26 3.41 11.19
C ASP A 459 -7.94 4.18 11.50
N ALA A 460 -7.39 3.99 12.69
CA ALA A 460 -6.16 4.68 13.15
C ALA A 460 -4.84 4.06 12.66
N ALA A 461 -4.93 2.93 11.95
CA ALA A 461 -3.82 2.00 11.82
C ALA A 461 -2.84 2.35 10.70
N GLY A 462 -3.28 2.86 9.55
CA GLY A 462 -2.41 2.93 8.37
C GLY A 462 -2.55 4.15 7.45
N HIS A 463 -3.33 5.17 7.82
CA HIS A 463 -3.52 6.35 6.94
C HIS A 463 -2.29 7.27 6.87
N GLY A 464 -1.57 7.43 7.98
CA GLY A 464 -0.42 8.35 8.06
C GLY A 464 0.79 7.99 7.20
N ASP A 465 0.89 6.75 6.71
CA ASP A 465 1.94 6.27 5.82
C ASP A 465 1.39 5.44 4.65
N ASP A 466 0.14 5.67 4.27
CA ASP A 466 -0.45 5.08 3.06
C ASP A 466 0.17 5.68 1.78
N HIS A 467 -0.35 5.28 0.62
CA HIS A 467 -0.01 5.79 -0.71
C HIS A 467 -0.40 7.27 -0.92
N PHE A 468 -1.06 7.91 0.03
CA PHE A 468 -1.39 9.33 -0.01
C PHE A 468 -0.44 10.17 0.85
N LEU A 469 -0.27 11.42 0.46
CA LEU A 469 0.31 12.45 1.32
C LEU A 469 -0.58 12.67 2.56
N PRO A 470 0.01 13.00 3.73
CA PRO A 470 1.34 13.59 3.90
C PRO A 470 2.50 12.59 4.06
N GLY A 471 2.24 11.34 4.44
CA GLY A 471 3.29 10.52 5.04
C GLY A 471 3.68 11.01 6.46
N PRO A 472 4.76 10.47 7.05
CA PRO A 472 5.29 11.00 8.32
C PRO A 472 5.65 12.49 8.20
N THR A 473 5.28 13.31 9.19
CA THR A 473 5.48 14.77 9.22
C THR A 473 5.33 15.31 10.66
N ASP A 474 5.07 16.59 10.87
CA ASP A 474 4.77 17.14 12.20
C ASP A 474 3.35 16.76 12.67
N ILE A 475 3.17 16.58 13.99
CA ILE A 475 1.84 16.40 14.61
C ILE A 475 0.86 17.55 14.28
N ALA A 476 1.37 18.73 13.92
CA ALA A 476 0.57 19.86 13.45
C ALA A 476 -0.32 19.50 12.24
N TRP A 477 0.00 18.45 11.47
CA TRP A 477 -0.90 17.91 10.44
C TRP A 477 -2.21 17.36 11.04
N ASP A 478 -2.15 16.53 12.09
CA ASP A 478 -3.34 16.00 12.75
C ASP A 478 -4.10 17.10 13.49
N LEU A 479 -3.38 18.06 14.09
CA LEU A 479 -4.02 19.23 14.71
C LEU A 479 -4.77 20.07 13.66
N ALA A 480 -4.17 20.32 12.51
CA ALA A 480 -4.81 21.00 11.39
C ALA A 480 -6.02 20.21 10.87
N GLY A 481 -5.88 18.88 10.73
CA GLY A 481 -6.98 18.01 10.32
C GLY A 481 -8.14 18.02 11.30
N ALA A 482 -7.88 17.98 12.60
CA ALA A 482 -8.93 18.11 13.61
C ALA A 482 -9.66 19.46 13.48
N ILE A 483 -8.92 20.57 13.35
CA ILE A 483 -9.52 21.90 13.22
C ILE A 483 -10.39 22.03 11.97
N VAL A 484 -9.88 21.59 10.82
CA VAL A 484 -10.55 21.74 9.52
C VAL A 484 -11.76 20.81 9.42
N GLU A 485 -11.60 19.52 9.74
CA GLU A 485 -12.66 18.53 9.52
C GLU A 485 -13.80 18.66 10.54
N TRP A 486 -13.51 19.08 11.77
CA TRP A 486 -14.52 19.37 12.79
C TRP A 486 -15.10 20.78 12.70
N ARG A 487 -14.62 21.61 11.75
CA ARG A 487 -15.08 22.99 11.52
C ARG A 487 -15.03 23.82 12.80
N MET A 488 -13.92 23.74 13.52
CA MET A 488 -13.78 24.39 14.82
C MET A 488 -13.88 25.92 14.70
N ALA A 489 -14.85 26.51 15.40
CA ALA A 489 -14.90 27.95 15.61
C ALA A 489 -13.67 28.45 16.41
N PRO A 490 -13.34 29.76 16.37
CA PRO A 490 -12.14 30.30 17.03
C PRO A 490 -11.99 29.91 18.51
N GLU A 491 -13.08 29.91 19.28
CA GLU A 491 -13.07 29.56 20.70
C GLU A 491 -12.78 28.08 20.92
N ALA A 492 -13.42 27.20 20.12
CA ALA A 492 -13.20 25.76 20.18
C ALA A 492 -11.77 25.39 19.76
N ARG A 493 -11.24 26.05 18.72
CA ARG A 493 -9.85 25.90 18.28
C ARG A 493 -8.88 26.29 19.41
N ARG A 494 -9.08 27.44 20.05
CA ARG A 494 -8.25 27.87 21.18
C ARG A 494 -8.30 26.85 22.33
N ALA A 495 -9.49 26.40 22.71
CA ALA A 495 -9.65 25.42 23.77
C ALA A 495 -9.00 24.07 23.44
N PHE A 496 -9.08 23.61 22.19
CA PHE A 496 -8.40 22.41 21.70
C PHE A 496 -6.87 22.53 21.78
N LEU A 497 -6.31 23.60 21.23
CA LEU A 497 -4.85 23.83 21.21
C LEU A 497 -4.29 24.05 22.63
N ASP A 498 -5.02 24.77 23.49
CA ASP A 498 -4.66 24.95 24.89
C ASP A 498 -4.60 23.63 25.65
N ARG A 499 -5.55 22.72 25.39
CA ARG A 499 -5.55 21.38 25.97
C ARG A 499 -4.38 20.56 25.46
N TYR A 500 -4.15 20.55 24.14
CA TYR A 500 -3.03 19.85 23.54
C TYR A 500 -1.72 20.31 24.17
N ARG A 501 -1.46 21.63 24.17
CA ARG A 501 -0.25 22.25 24.74
C ARG A 501 -0.02 21.88 26.20
N ARG A 502 -1.06 21.90 27.04
CA ARG A 502 -0.95 21.50 28.46
C ARG A 502 -0.57 20.03 28.63
N ARG A 503 -1.04 19.13 27.74
CA ARG A 503 -0.81 17.68 27.86
C ARG A 503 0.48 17.23 27.18
N SER A 504 0.86 17.83 26.06
CA SER A 504 2.06 17.46 25.29
C SER A 504 3.31 18.27 25.66
N GLY A 505 3.13 19.47 26.23
CA GLY A 505 4.22 20.44 26.38
C GLY A 505 4.71 21.02 25.05
N ASP A 506 3.98 20.80 23.96
CA ASP A 506 4.29 21.32 22.63
C ASP A 506 3.38 22.48 22.26
N ASP A 507 3.96 23.57 21.76
CA ASP A 507 3.24 24.76 21.32
C ASP A 507 3.23 24.85 19.78
N PRO A 508 2.10 24.50 19.13
CA PRO A 508 2.00 24.50 17.69
C PRO A 508 1.66 25.87 17.10
N GLU A 509 1.41 26.91 17.92
CA GLU A 509 0.77 28.15 17.47
C GLU A 509 1.48 28.81 16.27
N ARG A 510 2.81 28.86 16.30
CA ARG A 510 3.62 29.47 15.23
C ARG A 510 3.60 28.71 13.91
N ARG A 511 3.61 27.37 13.97
CA ARG A 511 3.73 26.52 12.77
C ARG A 511 2.38 26.09 12.19
N LEU A 512 1.33 26.05 13.01
CA LEU A 512 0.00 25.57 12.64
C LEU A 512 -0.63 26.27 11.41
N PRO A 513 -0.49 27.60 11.18
CA PRO A 513 -1.07 28.23 9.99
C PRO A 513 -0.61 27.61 8.66
N ALA A 514 0.67 27.26 8.55
CA ALA A 514 1.22 26.62 7.36
C ALA A 514 0.65 25.21 7.16
N TYR A 515 0.47 24.46 8.26
CA TYR A 515 -0.17 23.14 8.22
C TYR A 515 -1.66 23.20 7.90
N LEU A 516 -2.40 24.22 8.36
CA LEU A 516 -3.81 24.41 7.98
C LEU A 516 -3.95 24.64 6.47
N LEU A 517 -3.08 25.47 5.90
CA LEU A 517 -3.02 25.73 4.46
C LEU A 517 -2.68 24.45 3.68
N ALA A 518 -1.60 23.76 4.06
CA ALA A 518 -1.18 22.52 3.40
C ALA A 518 -2.26 21.43 3.49
N TYR A 519 -2.84 21.22 4.68
CA TYR A 519 -3.90 20.25 4.91
C TYR A 519 -5.09 20.50 3.98
N ALA A 520 -5.61 21.72 3.96
CA ALA A 520 -6.77 22.05 3.15
C ALA A 520 -6.47 21.94 1.64
N LEU A 521 -5.27 22.30 1.18
CA LEU A 521 -4.86 22.12 -0.22
C LEU A 521 -4.77 20.65 -0.63
N LEU A 522 -4.24 19.79 0.24
CA LEU A 522 -4.16 18.35 -0.04
C LEU A 522 -5.53 17.69 -0.03
N ARG A 523 -6.41 18.06 0.91
CA ARG A 523 -7.80 17.57 0.94
C ARG A 523 -8.63 18.05 -0.24
N LEU A 524 -8.41 19.29 -0.69
CA LEU A 524 -8.97 19.81 -1.92
C LEU A 524 -8.49 19.00 -3.13
N GLY A 525 -7.18 18.78 -3.25
CA GLY A 525 -6.57 17.93 -4.28
C GLY A 525 -7.15 16.52 -4.30
N TYR A 526 -7.30 15.91 -3.12
CA TYR A 526 -7.85 14.57 -2.94
C TYR A 526 -9.29 14.50 -3.45
N ALA A 527 -10.13 15.43 -3.00
CA ALA A 527 -11.53 15.50 -3.40
C ALA A 527 -11.68 15.73 -4.91
N ALA A 528 -10.82 16.56 -5.52
CA ALA A 528 -10.82 16.81 -6.95
C ALA A 528 -10.44 15.56 -7.77
N MET A 529 -9.36 14.86 -7.38
CA MET A 529 -8.91 13.66 -8.09
C MET A 529 -9.89 12.49 -7.92
N ALA A 530 -10.42 12.30 -6.72
CA ALA A 530 -11.44 11.31 -6.45
C ALA A 530 -12.70 11.57 -7.30
N ALA A 531 -13.21 12.80 -7.34
CA ALA A 531 -14.40 13.14 -8.12
C ALA A 531 -14.21 12.87 -9.62
N ALA A 532 -13.01 13.11 -10.16
CA ALA A 532 -12.70 12.92 -11.57
C ALA A 532 -12.47 11.44 -11.96
N SER A 533 -12.17 10.56 -11.01
CA SER A 533 -11.83 9.16 -11.26
C SER A 533 -12.99 8.19 -11.03
N LEU A 534 -14.07 8.63 -10.39
CA LEU A 534 -15.20 7.76 -10.07
C LEU A 534 -16.30 7.83 -11.14
N PRO A 535 -16.85 6.67 -11.57
CA PRO A 535 -18.01 6.64 -12.47
C PRO A 535 -19.33 6.96 -11.74
N ASP A 536 -19.38 6.82 -10.41
CA ASP A 536 -20.56 7.13 -9.59
C ASP A 536 -20.76 8.66 -9.51
N GLN A 537 -21.77 9.17 -10.20
CA GLN A 537 -22.11 10.59 -10.23
C GLN A 537 -22.64 11.12 -8.88
N GLY A 538 -23.26 10.28 -8.05
CA GLY A 538 -23.69 10.67 -6.72
C GLY A 538 -22.49 10.94 -5.83
N GLU A 539 -21.52 10.03 -5.85
CA GLU A 539 -20.30 10.17 -5.07
C GLU A 539 -19.39 11.29 -5.59
N ALA A 540 -19.25 11.42 -6.91
CA ALA A 540 -18.51 12.51 -7.53
C ALA A 540 -19.07 13.88 -7.11
N ARG A 541 -20.39 14.03 -6.99
CA ARG A 541 -21.02 15.27 -6.48
C ARG A 541 -20.69 15.54 -5.01
N ARG A 542 -20.69 14.53 -4.14
CA ARG A 542 -20.29 14.69 -2.72
C ARG A 542 -18.83 15.12 -2.60
N LEU A 543 -17.95 14.55 -3.41
CA LEU A 543 -16.53 14.91 -3.47
C LEU A 543 -16.34 16.33 -4.03
N ALA A 544 -17.07 16.72 -5.07
CA ALA A 544 -17.04 18.09 -5.59
C ALA A 544 -17.50 19.12 -4.53
N ALA A 545 -18.54 18.81 -3.75
CA ALA A 545 -18.97 19.63 -2.63
C ALA A 545 -17.90 19.71 -1.53
N ALA A 546 -17.19 18.61 -1.27
CA ALA A 546 -16.06 18.61 -0.33
C ALA A 546 -14.90 19.49 -0.82
N ARG A 547 -14.53 19.40 -2.11
CA ARG A 547 -13.54 20.30 -2.73
C ARG A 547 -13.93 21.77 -2.54
N HIS A 548 -15.19 22.12 -2.80
CA HIS A 548 -15.67 23.49 -2.61
C HIS A 548 -15.55 23.96 -1.16
N ARG A 549 -15.92 23.10 -0.20
CA ARG A 549 -15.76 23.39 1.23
C ARG A 549 -14.31 23.69 1.61
N TYR A 550 -13.35 22.87 1.16
CA TYR A 550 -11.92 23.12 1.44
C TYR A 550 -11.45 24.41 0.77
N ARG A 551 -11.93 24.72 -0.44
CA ARG A 551 -11.63 25.99 -1.12
C ARG A 551 -12.15 27.19 -0.34
N SER A 552 -13.38 27.15 0.17
CA SER A 552 -13.93 28.21 1.01
C SER A 552 -13.12 28.40 2.29
N ALA A 553 -12.76 27.31 2.98
CA ALA A 553 -11.94 27.39 4.19
C ALA A 553 -10.55 28.00 3.93
N LEU A 554 -9.95 27.71 2.77
CA LEU A 554 -8.70 28.35 2.34
C LEU A 554 -8.87 29.85 2.14
N LEU A 555 -9.89 30.29 1.42
CA LEU A 555 -10.14 31.71 1.15
C LEU A 555 -10.47 32.50 2.43
N ASP A 556 -11.27 31.91 3.32
CA ASP A 556 -11.60 32.52 4.62
C ASP A 556 -10.35 32.68 5.50
N GLY A 557 -9.41 31.74 5.43
CA GLY A 557 -8.13 31.78 6.13
C GLY A 557 -7.09 32.70 5.49
N LEU A 558 -7.17 32.95 4.18
CA LEU A 558 -6.30 33.87 3.44
C LEU A 558 -6.77 35.33 3.53
N THR A 559 -8.03 35.57 3.89
CA THR A 559 -8.58 36.92 4.03
C THR A 559 -8.07 37.56 5.33
N PRO A 560 -7.29 38.66 5.29
CA PRO A 560 -6.82 39.32 6.51
C PRO A 560 -8.02 39.80 7.33
N VAL A 561 -7.98 39.63 8.65
CA VAL A 561 -9.02 40.10 9.59
C VAL A 561 -9.38 41.58 9.39
N ALA A 562 -8.46 42.38 8.86
CA ALA A 562 -8.66 43.80 8.53
C ALA A 562 -9.62 44.09 7.35
N SER A 563 -10.01 43.09 6.55
CA SER A 563 -10.84 43.28 5.35
C SER A 563 -12.32 42.92 5.53
N ARG A 564 -12.73 42.42 6.72
CA ARG A 564 -14.15 42.16 7.04
C ARG A 564 -14.95 43.40 7.48
N GLY A 565 -14.33 44.58 7.48
CA GLY A 565 -14.92 45.81 8.00
C GLY A 565 -15.26 46.91 6.98
N ALA A 566 -15.13 46.66 5.67
CA ALA A 566 -15.32 47.72 4.68
C ALA A 566 -15.98 47.22 3.38
N LEU A 567 -17.21 46.73 3.48
CA LEU A 567 -18.24 46.82 2.44
C LEU A 567 -19.60 46.79 3.15
N GLY A 568 -19.99 47.95 3.68
CA GLY A 568 -21.39 48.27 3.97
C GLY A 568 -22.02 48.93 2.76
#